data_AF-A0A2S8FYK5-F1
#
_entry.id   AF-A0A2S8FYK5-F1
#
_cell.length_a   1.000
_cell.length_b   1.000
_cell.length_c   1.000
_cell.angle_alpha   90.00
_cell.angle_beta   90.00
_cell.angle_gamma   90.00
#
_symmetry.space_group_name_H-M   'P 1'
#
loop_
_entity.id
_entity.type
_entity.pdbx_description
1 polymer ?
#
loop_
_entity_poly.entity_id
_entity_poly.type
_entity_poly.pdbx_seq_one_letter_code
_entity_poly.pdbx_strand_id
1 'polypeptide(L)'
;MMDELDNIPWHQLTHAYGSAEDVPELLRELRTASPDLQGEDSPLWHLFGNIWHQGTVYEATSYAVPFLIEAAVDPTTPDRAGILQLLTEIANGSSYRAVHGNLQQEQDFTEKRAQESDWAARARHAVVAGYEKFVAITSEPGDVRYAAANLLARLPVRKEATSQILRTMLATETRDTYRAGLLLLLGVTGDSSEETRDVLLAALDAENENERHAAAFAIGHLKVTALPPKAFQVMMDAVVENHLEESLEGELPWQLDDEIFVEDLFAKLSPGNQKQVVMRLIAALEAGRRKETEVGRLVMLAFPLVSNVDNKVTVGSASRLQMRAIRALYNAMKGGKRIFSGHFPSWGLPDSMRDWRALASGRDPTPPDECQPVIASEHAPGISISPADLYVGQRILSRYFGAGTVLQLEPEEDFIEVTVDFDEEGITHLGLAR
;
A
#
# COMPACT_ATOMS: atom_id res chain seq x y z
N MET A 1 9.82 -13.04 35.55
CA MET A 1 9.65 -13.37 34.13
C MET A 1 10.42 -12.39 33.26
N MET A 2 10.29 -11.06 33.41
CA MET A 2 11.35 -10.11 32.97
C MET A 2 12.74 -10.44 33.54
N ASP A 3 12.81 -11.10 34.71
CA ASP A 3 14.07 -11.63 35.27
C ASP A 3 14.72 -12.74 34.41
N GLU A 4 13.99 -13.28 33.42
CA GLU A 4 14.52 -14.24 32.45
C GLU A 4 15.15 -13.56 31.23
N LEU A 5 14.97 -12.23 31.06
CA LEU A 5 15.63 -11.47 29.98
C LEU A 5 17.14 -11.69 29.99
N ASP A 6 17.75 -11.68 31.18
CA ASP A 6 19.20 -11.80 31.36
C ASP A 6 19.72 -13.23 31.11
N ASN A 7 18.82 -14.23 31.00
CA ASN A 7 19.19 -15.61 30.68
C ASN A 7 19.34 -15.86 29.17
N ILE A 8 18.85 -14.94 28.33
CA ILE A 8 18.94 -15.05 26.88
C ILE A 8 20.28 -14.42 26.43
N PRO A 9 21.08 -15.11 25.60
CA PRO A 9 22.37 -14.60 25.15
C PRO A 9 22.20 -13.57 24.02
N TRP A 10 21.63 -12.40 24.32
CA TRP A 10 21.30 -11.35 23.34
C TRP A 10 22.47 -10.91 22.45
N HIS A 11 23.69 -10.90 22.99
CA HIS A 11 24.94 -10.64 22.25
C HIS A 11 25.27 -11.64 21.14
N GLN A 12 24.62 -12.80 21.13
CA GLN A 12 24.76 -13.82 20.09
C GLN A 12 23.61 -13.79 19.09
N LEU A 13 22.57 -12.99 19.35
CA LEU A 13 21.41 -12.85 18.50
C LEU A 13 21.53 -11.59 17.64
N THR A 14 20.87 -11.62 16.48
CA THR A 14 20.85 -10.48 15.57
C THR A 14 19.44 -9.97 15.29
N HIS A 15 19.36 -8.67 15.05
CA HIS A 15 18.18 -7.92 14.64
C HIS A 15 18.51 -7.07 13.38
N ALA A 16 17.63 -6.18 12.93
CA ALA A 16 17.81 -5.39 11.69
C ALA A 16 19.17 -4.68 11.55
N TYR A 17 19.68 -4.11 12.64
CA TYR A 17 20.91 -3.31 12.65
C TYR A 17 22.14 -4.03 13.24
N GLY A 18 22.12 -5.36 13.41
CA GLY A 18 23.24 -6.11 13.98
C GLY A 18 22.92 -6.80 15.30
N SER A 19 23.81 -6.68 16.30
CA SER A 19 23.68 -7.34 17.61
C SER A 19 22.44 -6.87 18.36
N ALA A 20 21.76 -7.78 19.06
CA ALA A 20 20.52 -7.50 19.80
C ALA A 20 20.73 -7.19 21.30
N GLU A 21 21.94 -6.78 21.71
CA GLU A 21 22.28 -6.45 23.11
C GLU A 21 21.46 -5.32 23.73
N ASP A 22 20.88 -4.46 22.90
CA ASP A 22 20.06 -3.32 23.27
C ASP A 22 18.58 -3.69 23.57
N VAL A 23 18.08 -4.78 22.96
CA VAL A 23 16.69 -5.24 23.09
C VAL A 23 16.21 -5.42 24.54
N PRO A 24 17.00 -5.98 25.48
CA PRO A 24 16.54 -6.17 26.86
C PRO A 24 16.19 -4.86 27.55
N GLU A 25 16.97 -3.80 27.31
CA GLU A 25 16.71 -2.50 27.94
C GLU A 25 15.48 -1.84 27.32
N LEU A 26 15.34 -1.90 25.99
CA LEU A 26 14.13 -1.45 25.30
C LEU A 26 12.86 -2.13 25.85
N LEU A 27 12.91 -3.44 26.13
CA LEU A 27 11.78 -4.18 26.72
C LEU A 27 11.47 -3.78 28.17
N ARG A 28 12.48 -3.36 28.95
CA ARG A 28 12.28 -2.82 30.30
C ARG A 28 11.67 -1.42 30.24
N GLU A 29 12.24 -0.55 29.41
CA GLU A 29 11.77 0.82 29.20
C GLU A 29 10.32 0.86 28.73
N LEU A 30 9.94 -0.04 27.81
CA LEU A 30 8.58 -0.19 27.28
C LEU A 30 7.51 -0.27 28.37
N ARG A 31 7.82 -0.85 29.54
CA ARG A 31 6.86 -0.99 30.65
C ARG A 31 6.63 0.28 31.45
N THR A 32 7.51 1.26 31.32
CA THR A 32 7.51 2.47 32.17
C THR A 32 7.56 3.78 31.37
N ALA A 33 7.82 3.70 30.07
CA ALA A 33 7.94 4.84 29.17
C ALA A 33 6.64 5.66 29.12
N SER A 34 6.76 6.98 29.02
CA SER A 34 5.57 7.82 28.84
C SER A 34 4.87 7.45 27.53
N PRO A 35 3.52 7.31 27.50
CA PRO A 35 2.78 7.04 26.27
C PRO A 35 2.87 8.20 25.27
N ASP A 36 3.34 9.38 25.70
CA ASP A 36 3.50 10.56 24.84
C ASP A 36 4.82 10.54 24.04
N LEU A 37 5.73 9.60 24.31
CA LEU A 37 6.98 9.48 23.55
C LEU A 37 6.68 9.00 22.13
N GLN A 38 7.24 9.69 21.14
CA GLN A 38 7.06 9.39 19.73
C GLN A 38 8.39 9.34 19.01
N GLY A 39 8.42 8.66 17.85
CA GLY A 39 9.63 8.54 17.04
C GLY A 39 10.79 7.96 17.83
N GLU A 40 11.98 8.50 17.62
CA GLU A 40 13.24 8.02 18.21
C GLU A 40 13.28 8.08 19.76
N ASP A 41 12.38 8.81 20.41
CA ASP A 41 12.28 8.86 21.87
C ASP A 41 11.48 7.67 22.44
N SER A 42 10.75 6.93 21.61
CA SER A 42 9.89 5.82 22.05
C SER A 42 10.62 4.47 22.00
N PRO A 43 10.65 3.68 23.10
CA PRO A 43 11.23 2.33 23.06
C PRO A 43 10.46 1.40 22.12
N LEU A 44 9.14 1.64 21.95
CA LEU A 44 8.33 0.87 21.02
C LEU A 44 8.75 1.14 19.57
N TRP A 45 9.08 2.38 19.22
CA TRP A 45 9.58 2.74 17.89
C TRP A 45 10.89 2.01 17.57
N HIS A 46 11.83 1.94 18.51
CA HIS A 46 13.07 1.16 18.34
C HIS A 46 12.78 -0.33 18.19
N LEU A 47 11.85 -0.89 18.95
CA LEU A 47 11.46 -2.30 18.78
C LEU A 47 10.83 -2.57 17.39
N PHE A 48 10.05 -1.62 16.86
CA PHE A 48 9.55 -1.62 15.47
C PHE A 48 10.63 -1.42 14.40
N GLY A 49 11.82 -0.94 14.76
CA GLY A 49 12.95 -0.83 13.84
C GLY A 49 13.94 -1.98 13.97
N ASN A 50 14.04 -2.58 15.15
CA ASN A 50 15.07 -3.57 15.49
C ASN A 50 14.56 -4.99 15.24
N ILE A 51 13.56 -5.43 16.01
CA ILE A 51 13.10 -6.82 16.03
C ILE A 51 11.97 -7.10 15.03
N TRP A 52 11.37 -6.07 14.47
CA TRP A 52 10.66 -6.11 13.20
C TRP A 52 11.16 -4.91 12.41
N HIS A 53 11.20 -4.98 11.07
CA HIS A 53 11.54 -3.83 10.23
C HIS A 53 11.00 -4.04 8.82
N GLN A 54 10.11 -3.16 8.37
CA GLN A 54 9.59 -3.12 6.99
C GLN A 54 9.13 -4.50 6.48
N GLY A 55 8.26 -5.15 7.24
CA GLY A 55 7.69 -6.46 6.91
C GLY A 55 8.61 -7.66 7.17
N THR A 56 9.77 -7.45 7.79
CA THR A 56 10.75 -8.52 8.05
C THR A 56 11.03 -8.71 9.53
N VAL A 57 11.33 -9.95 9.91
CA VAL A 57 11.67 -10.35 11.28
C VAL A 57 13.03 -11.04 11.31
N TYR A 58 13.63 -11.07 12.50
CA TYR A 58 15.03 -11.42 12.71
C TYR A 58 15.18 -12.51 13.78
N GLU A 59 16.41 -12.96 13.98
CA GLU A 59 16.71 -14.04 14.92
C GLU A 59 16.26 -13.71 16.35
N ALA A 60 16.52 -12.47 16.80
CA ALA A 60 16.16 -11.98 18.13
C ALA A 60 14.65 -11.87 18.36
N THR A 61 13.84 -11.73 17.31
CA THR A 61 12.41 -11.45 17.41
C THR A 61 11.66 -12.47 18.24
N SER A 62 11.87 -13.76 17.96
CA SER A 62 11.17 -14.85 18.67
C SER A 62 11.47 -14.89 20.17
N TYR A 63 12.63 -14.36 20.59
CA TYR A 63 13.02 -14.27 22.00
C TYR A 63 12.39 -13.08 22.72
N ALA A 64 12.11 -11.99 22.00
CA ALA A 64 11.45 -10.80 22.56
C ALA A 64 9.93 -10.99 22.75
N VAL A 65 9.30 -11.80 21.89
CA VAL A 65 7.83 -11.98 21.86
C VAL A 65 7.20 -12.34 23.21
N PRO A 66 7.72 -13.30 24.02
CA PRO A 66 7.13 -13.61 25.33
C PRO A 66 7.00 -12.38 26.25
N PHE A 67 8.02 -11.52 26.26
CA PHE A 67 8.05 -10.30 27.07
C PHE A 67 7.11 -9.21 26.53
N LEU A 68 7.00 -9.08 25.21
CA LEU A 68 5.98 -8.22 24.58
C LEU A 68 4.56 -8.66 24.93
N ILE A 69 4.31 -9.98 24.96
CA ILE A 69 3.01 -10.52 25.38
C ILE A 69 2.71 -10.18 26.84
N GLU A 70 3.70 -10.31 27.73
CA GLU A 70 3.53 -9.90 29.14
C GLU A 70 3.22 -8.41 29.27
N ALA A 71 3.98 -7.57 28.56
CA ALA A 71 3.77 -6.13 28.54
C ALA A 71 2.36 -5.78 28.04
N ALA A 72 1.87 -6.43 26.98
CA ALA A 72 0.52 -6.25 26.44
C ALA A 72 -0.60 -6.69 27.39
N VAL A 73 -0.35 -7.65 28.28
CA VAL A 73 -1.35 -8.17 29.24
C VAL A 73 -1.36 -7.38 30.54
N ASP A 74 -0.25 -6.76 30.93
CA ASP A 74 -0.15 -5.93 32.13
C ASP A 74 -0.90 -4.60 31.89
N PRO A 75 -2.03 -4.34 32.58
CA PRO A 75 -2.82 -3.13 32.37
C PRO A 75 -2.11 -1.85 32.83
N THR A 76 -0.99 -1.97 33.54
CA THR A 76 -0.16 -0.82 33.94
C THR A 76 0.85 -0.41 32.87
N THR A 77 1.07 -1.25 31.86
CA THR A 77 1.97 -0.96 30.75
C THR A 77 1.36 0.16 29.88
N PRO A 78 2.13 1.22 29.57
CA PRO A 78 1.75 2.24 28.60
C PRO A 78 1.65 1.68 27.17
N ASP A 79 0.79 2.27 26.34
CA ASP A 79 0.62 1.95 24.92
C ASP A 79 0.51 0.44 24.57
N ARG A 80 -0.35 -0.28 25.30
CA ARG A 80 -0.66 -1.70 25.02
C ARG A 80 -1.19 -1.92 23.61
N ALA A 81 -1.86 -0.93 23.01
CA ALA A 81 -2.35 -1.02 21.64
C ALA A 81 -1.19 -1.08 20.64
N GLY A 82 -0.20 -0.19 20.76
CA GLY A 82 1.02 -0.23 19.95
C GLY A 82 1.83 -1.53 20.13
N ILE A 83 1.89 -2.08 21.34
CA ILE A 83 2.54 -3.38 21.58
C ILE A 83 1.80 -4.52 20.88
N LEU A 84 0.46 -4.52 20.91
CA LEU A 84 -0.36 -5.49 20.18
C LEU A 84 -0.22 -5.32 18.66
N GLN A 85 -0.05 -4.08 18.18
CA GLN A 85 0.28 -3.81 16.78
C GLN A 85 1.65 -4.40 16.41
N LEU A 86 2.69 -4.20 17.21
CA LEU A 86 4.01 -4.82 16.96
C LEU A 86 3.92 -6.36 16.93
N LEU A 87 3.16 -6.96 17.86
CA LEU A 87 2.92 -8.42 17.84
C LEU A 87 2.18 -8.87 16.58
N THR A 88 1.30 -8.04 16.05
CA THR A 88 0.57 -8.27 14.79
C THR A 88 1.54 -8.28 13.61
N GLU A 89 2.41 -7.27 13.55
CA GLU A 89 3.45 -7.16 12.53
C GLU A 89 4.46 -8.31 12.58
N ILE A 90 4.85 -8.74 13.78
CA ILE A 90 5.73 -9.90 13.97
C ILE A 90 5.06 -11.19 13.48
N ALA A 91 3.76 -11.38 13.72
CA ALA A 91 3.05 -12.58 13.29
C ALA A 91 2.96 -12.69 11.76
N ASN A 92 2.83 -11.55 11.08
CA ASN A 92 2.76 -11.44 9.62
C ASN A 92 4.13 -11.30 8.93
N GLY A 93 5.16 -10.98 9.70
CA GLY A 93 6.52 -10.77 9.20
C GLY A 93 7.09 -11.96 8.43
N SER A 94 7.98 -11.63 7.48
CA SER A 94 8.64 -12.57 6.58
C SER A 94 10.17 -12.51 6.71
N SER A 95 10.87 -13.30 5.91
CA SER A 95 12.34 -13.25 5.84
C SER A 95 12.83 -12.03 5.07
N TYR A 96 13.96 -11.46 5.49
CA TYR A 96 14.59 -10.32 4.80
C TYR A 96 14.82 -10.62 3.32
N ARG A 97 15.38 -11.78 3.01
CA ARG A 97 15.66 -12.20 1.62
C ARG A 97 14.40 -12.48 0.80
N ALA A 98 13.26 -12.77 1.42
CA ALA A 98 12.01 -12.91 0.68
C ALA A 98 11.39 -11.55 0.31
N VAL A 99 11.55 -10.54 1.16
CA VAL A 99 10.93 -9.22 0.98
C VAL A 99 11.86 -8.26 0.21
N HIS A 100 13.13 -8.19 0.61
CA HIS A 100 14.11 -7.21 0.10
C HIS A 100 15.20 -7.83 -0.78
N GLY A 101 15.16 -9.15 -0.99
CA GLY A 101 16.14 -9.88 -1.76
C GLY A 101 16.06 -9.58 -3.25
N ASN A 102 16.61 -8.44 -3.68
CA ASN A 102 16.71 -8.07 -5.09
C ASN A 102 18.07 -8.50 -5.68
N LEU A 103 18.04 -9.45 -6.61
CA LEU A 103 18.89 -9.50 -7.81
C LEU A 103 20.43 -9.56 -7.63
N GLN A 104 20.98 -10.32 -6.68
CA GLN A 104 22.38 -10.73 -6.76
C GLN A 104 22.54 -12.23 -6.48
N GLN A 105 23.39 -12.89 -7.26
CA GLN A 105 23.79 -14.29 -7.07
C GLN A 105 24.62 -14.43 -5.79
N GLU A 106 23.97 -14.26 -4.63
CA GLU A 106 24.57 -14.59 -3.34
C GLU A 106 24.73 -16.10 -3.29
N GLN A 107 25.98 -16.57 -3.08
CA GLN A 107 26.36 -17.99 -3.15
C GLN A 107 25.48 -18.88 -2.25
N ASP A 108 24.99 -18.34 -1.13
CA ASP A 108 24.21 -19.07 -0.13
C ASP A 108 22.79 -18.51 0.05
N PHE A 109 22.25 -17.81 -0.96
CA PHE A 109 20.94 -17.14 -0.86
C PHE A 109 19.83 -18.06 -0.34
N THR A 110 19.74 -19.28 -0.90
CA THR A 110 18.71 -20.26 -0.54
C THR A 110 18.83 -20.70 0.90
N GLU A 111 20.04 -20.97 1.39
CA GLU A 111 20.28 -21.43 2.77
C GLU A 111 19.97 -20.31 3.77
N LYS A 112 20.46 -19.09 3.51
CA LYS A 112 20.19 -17.94 4.38
C LYS A 112 18.71 -17.56 4.40
N ARG A 113 18.02 -17.60 3.25
CA ARG A 113 16.57 -17.39 3.18
C ARG A 113 15.80 -18.45 3.95
N ALA A 114 16.23 -19.71 3.89
CA ALA A 114 15.61 -20.79 4.67
C ALA A 114 15.78 -20.55 6.17
N GLN A 115 16.99 -20.18 6.60
CA GLN A 115 17.28 -19.83 8.00
C GLN A 115 16.42 -18.66 8.50
N GLU A 116 16.32 -17.57 7.74
CA GLU A 116 15.46 -16.43 8.08
C GLU A 116 13.97 -16.82 8.11
N SER A 117 13.55 -17.72 7.22
CA SER A 117 12.18 -18.22 7.21
C SER A 117 11.88 -19.06 8.46
N ASP A 118 12.85 -19.82 8.97
CA ASP A 118 12.75 -20.50 10.26
C ASP A 118 12.63 -19.50 11.42
N TRP A 119 13.31 -18.35 11.35
CA TRP A 119 13.16 -17.28 12.34
C TRP A 119 11.75 -16.72 12.34
N ALA A 120 11.20 -16.41 11.16
CA ALA A 120 9.82 -15.95 11.02
C ALA A 120 8.80 -16.97 11.54
N ALA A 121 9.00 -18.26 11.25
CA ALA A 121 8.14 -19.32 11.76
C ALA A 121 8.20 -19.41 13.30
N ARG A 122 9.39 -19.30 13.91
CA ARG A 122 9.56 -19.29 15.37
C ARG A 122 8.89 -18.07 16.01
N ALA A 123 9.06 -16.89 15.42
CA ALA A 123 8.43 -15.66 15.92
C ALA A 123 6.91 -15.76 15.88
N ARG A 124 6.33 -16.19 14.75
CA ARG A 124 4.88 -16.43 14.63
C ARG A 124 4.38 -17.46 15.64
N HIS A 125 5.10 -18.56 15.83
CA HIS A 125 4.74 -19.58 16.82
C HIS A 125 4.74 -19.01 18.26
N ALA A 126 5.73 -18.18 18.60
CA ALA A 126 5.79 -17.50 19.89
C ALA A 126 4.59 -16.54 20.08
N VAL A 127 4.17 -15.81 19.04
CA VAL A 127 2.97 -14.95 19.12
C VAL A 127 1.71 -15.79 19.32
N VAL A 128 1.55 -16.88 18.55
CA VAL A 128 0.42 -17.81 18.67
C VAL A 128 0.30 -18.42 20.07
N ALA A 129 1.42 -18.64 20.78
CA ALA A 129 1.39 -19.12 22.16
C ALA A 129 0.66 -18.14 23.13
N GLY A 130 0.56 -16.85 22.76
CA GLY A 130 -0.19 -15.83 23.48
C GLY A 130 -1.70 -15.81 23.22
N TYR A 131 -2.24 -16.68 22.34
CA TYR A 131 -3.63 -16.59 21.86
C TYR A 131 -4.68 -16.35 22.96
N GLU A 132 -4.69 -17.18 24.01
CA GLU A 132 -5.69 -17.07 25.09
C GLU A 132 -5.57 -15.75 25.88
N LYS A 133 -4.35 -15.19 25.97
CA LYS A 133 -4.12 -13.89 26.60
C LYS A 133 -4.73 -12.76 25.76
N PHE A 134 -4.57 -12.81 24.43
CA PHE A 134 -5.19 -11.82 23.54
C PHE A 134 -6.71 -11.93 23.54
N VAL A 135 -7.26 -13.15 23.61
CA VAL A 135 -8.71 -13.37 23.78
C VAL A 135 -9.21 -12.67 25.05
N ALA A 136 -8.49 -12.76 26.17
CA ALA A 136 -8.87 -12.05 27.39
C ALA A 136 -8.90 -10.52 27.20
N ILE A 137 -7.93 -9.95 26.47
CA ILE A 137 -7.88 -8.51 26.17
C ILE A 137 -9.09 -8.03 25.35
N THR A 138 -9.66 -8.87 24.48
CA THR A 138 -10.88 -8.50 23.72
C THR A 138 -12.10 -8.20 24.59
N SER A 139 -12.10 -8.63 25.85
CA SER A 139 -13.16 -8.37 26.83
C SER A 139 -12.90 -7.12 27.69
N GLU A 140 -11.75 -6.47 27.54
CA GLU A 140 -11.39 -5.26 28.28
C GLU A 140 -12.11 -4.01 27.72
N PRO A 141 -12.24 -2.93 28.53
CA PRO A 141 -12.74 -1.64 28.03
C PRO A 141 -11.66 -0.89 27.21
N GLY A 142 -12.11 0.08 26.40
CA GLY A 142 -11.24 0.95 25.61
C GLY A 142 -10.77 0.31 24.31
N ASP A 143 -9.93 1.03 23.55
CA ASP A 143 -9.60 0.64 22.18
C ASP A 143 -8.56 -0.50 22.09
N VAL A 144 -7.89 -0.83 23.21
CA VAL A 144 -6.97 -1.97 23.32
C VAL A 144 -7.62 -3.30 22.91
N ARG A 145 -8.93 -3.45 23.14
CA ARG A 145 -9.69 -4.65 22.74
C ARG A 145 -9.71 -4.87 21.24
N TYR A 146 -9.67 -3.80 20.43
CA TYR A 146 -9.65 -3.92 18.98
C TYR A 146 -8.26 -4.16 18.43
N ALA A 147 -7.22 -3.62 19.07
CA ALA A 147 -5.84 -4.01 18.76
C ALA A 147 -5.63 -5.52 18.99
N ALA A 148 -6.19 -6.06 20.08
CA ALA A 148 -6.19 -7.51 20.33
C ALA A 148 -7.03 -8.29 19.30
N ALA A 149 -8.19 -7.76 18.92
CA ALA A 149 -9.04 -8.35 17.89
C ALA A 149 -8.33 -8.40 16.51
N ASN A 150 -7.62 -7.34 16.15
CA ASN A 150 -6.81 -7.25 14.93
C ASN A 150 -5.70 -8.32 14.93
N LEU A 151 -4.94 -8.41 16.04
CA LEU A 151 -3.93 -9.44 16.21
C LEU A 151 -4.52 -10.85 16.03
N LEU A 152 -5.61 -11.16 16.75
CA LEU A 152 -6.26 -12.47 16.67
C LEU A 152 -6.75 -12.82 15.26
N ALA A 153 -7.28 -11.85 14.52
CA ALA A 153 -7.78 -12.05 13.16
C ALA A 153 -6.69 -12.51 12.18
N ARG A 154 -5.44 -12.10 12.43
CA ARG A 154 -4.27 -12.41 11.57
C ARG A 154 -3.53 -13.69 11.98
N LEU A 155 -3.85 -14.27 13.14
CA LEU A 155 -3.23 -15.53 13.55
C LEU A 155 -3.79 -16.71 12.73
N PRO A 156 -2.94 -17.62 12.23
CA PRO A 156 -3.37 -18.74 11.37
C PRO A 156 -3.98 -19.91 12.18
N VAL A 157 -4.64 -19.62 13.30
CA VAL A 157 -5.22 -20.60 14.21
C VAL A 157 -6.62 -20.18 14.65
N ARG A 158 -7.49 -21.16 14.94
CA ARG A 158 -8.79 -20.92 15.61
C ARG A 158 -9.71 -19.89 14.93
N LYS A 159 -9.72 -19.86 13.60
CA LYS A 159 -10.47 -18.90 12.75
C LYS A 159 -11.95 -18.74 13.15
N GLU A 160 -12.66 -19.85 13.35
CA GLU A 160 -14.08 -19.85 13.75
C GLU A 160 -14.29 -19.23 15.14
N ALA A 161 -13.40 -19.55 16.09
CA ALA A 161 -13.47 -19.00 17.45
C ALA A 161 -13.15 -17.50 17.47
N THR A 162 -12.11 -17.08 16.72
CA THR A 162 -11.80 -15.66 16.54
C THR A 162 -12.98 -14.92 15.89
N SER A 163 -13.58 -15.48 14.85
CA SER A 163 -14.73 -14.87 14.18
C SER A 163 -15.94 -14.76 15.08
N GLN A 164 -16.17 -15.73 15.97
CA GLN A 164 -17.21 -15.63 16.98
C GLN A 164 -16.98 -14.44 17.94
N ILE A 165 -15.73 -14.19 18.33
CA ILE A 165 -15.37 -13.01 19.14
C ILE A 165 -15.66 -11.73 18.37
N LEU A 166 -15.20 -11.61 17.13
CA LEU A 166 -15.43 -10.44 16.28
C LEU A 166 -16.93 -10.17 16.05
N ARG A 167 -17.74 -11.19 15.77
CA ARG A 167 -19.20 -11.08 15.66
C ARG A 167 -19.84 -10.59 16.96
N THR A 168 -19.34 -11.05 18.11
CA THR A 168 -19.83 -10.61 19.43
C THR A 168 -19.50 -9.14 19.69
N MET A 169 -18.28 -8.71 19.36
CA MET A 169 -17.88 -7.30 19.44
C MET A 169 -18.75 -6.44 18.52
N LEU A 170 -18.93 -6.85 17.27
CA LEU A 170 -19.74 -6.14 16.26
C LEU A 170 -21.20 -5.97 16.68
N ALA A 171 -21.77 -6.96 17.37
CA ALA A 171 -23.16 -6.89 17.86
C ALA A 171 -23.38 -5.82 18.95
N THR A 172 -22.31 -5.39 19.63
CA THR A 172 -22.38 -4.40 20.72
C THR A 172 -21.78 -3.04 20.36
N GLU A 173 -21.02 -2.95 19.26
CA GLU A 173 -20.35 -1.73 18.85
C GLU A 173 -21.30 -0.78 18.13
N THR A 174 -21.22 0.51 18.49
CA THR A 174 -22.10 1.57 17.97
C THR A 174 -21.37 2.62 17.12
N ARG A 175 -20.03 2.68 17.15
CA ARG A 175 -19.24 3.59 16.33
C ARG A 175 -19.03 3.00 14.95
N ASP A 176 -19.55 3.68 13.93
CA ASP A 176 -19.54 3.21 12.55
C ASP A 176 -18.14 2.80 12.02
N THR A 177 -17.11 3.57 12.35
CA THR A 177 -15.71 3.27 11.95
C THR A 177 -15.21 1.96 12.55
N TYR A 178 -15.49 1.72 13.83
CA TYR A 178 -15.12 0.47 14.51
C TYR A 178 -15.94 -0.72 14.02
N ARG A 179 -17.22 -0.51 13.68
CA ARG A 179 -18.06 -1.54 13.05
C ARG A 179 -17.50 -1.95 11.68
N ALA A 180 -17.13 -0.97 10.85
CA ALA A 180 -16.48 -1.22 9.56
C ALA A 180 -15.13 -1.95 9.73
N GLY A 181 -14.30 -1.55 10.69
CA GLY A 181 -13.05 -2.24 11.03
C GLY A 181 -13.27 -3.71 11.42
N LEU A 182 -14.25 -4.00 12.28
CA LEU A 182 -14.59 -5.38 12.67
C LEU A 182 -15.09 -6.22 11.49
N LEU A 183 -15.85 -5.63 10.56
CA LEU A 183 -16.28 -6.31 9.33
C LEU A 183 -15.09 -6.67 8.44
N LEU A 184 -14.12 -5.77 8.28
CA LEU A 184 -12.88 -6.07 7.56
C LEU A 184 -12.12 -7.22 8.23
N LEU A 185 -11.97 -7.18 9.56
CA LEU A 185 -11.29 -8.24 10.31
C LEU A 185 -11.97 -9.61 10.15
N LEU A 186 -13.30 -9.68 10.06
CA LEU A 186 -13.99 -10.94 9.73
C LEU A 186 -13.51 -11.52 8.39
N GLY A 187 -13.26 -10.67 7.40
CA GLY A 187 -12.64 -11.09 6.13
C GLY A 187 -11.23 -11.64 6.30
N VAL A 188 -10.40 -10.95 7.10
CA VAL A 188 -9.00 -11.31 7.35
C VAL A 188 -8.87 -12.68 8.05
N THR A 189 -9.80 -13.05 8.93
CA THR A 189 -9.76 -14.34 9.64
C THR A 189 -9.70 -15.54 8.69
N GLY A 190 -10.25 -15.41 7.47
CA GLY A 190 -10.44 -16.53 6.56
C GLY A 190 -11.50 -17.53 7.02
N ASP A 191 -12.33 -17.20 8.01
CA ASP A 191 -13.47 -18.03 8.42
C ASP A 191 -14.59 -17.96 7.38
N SER A 192 -14.92 -19.13 6.82
CA SER A 192 -15.94 -19.28 5.79
C SER A 192 -17.24 -19.92 6.31
N SER A 193 -17.45 -19.90 7.64
CA SER A 193 -18.69 -20.36 8.29
C SER A 193 -19.94 -19.64 7.75
N GLU A 194 -21.09 -20.29 7.89
CA GLU A 194 -22.39 -19.72 7.49
C GLU A 194 -22.69 -18.47 8.33
N GLU A 195 -22.39 -18.51 9.62
CA GLU A 195 -22.59 -17.41 10.56
C GLU A 195 -21.79 -16.16 10.20
N THR A 196 -20.51 -16.31 9.79
CA THR A 196 -19.71 -15.18 9.29
C THR A 196 -20.29 -14.64 7.99
N ARG A 197 -20.67 -15.52 7.06
CA ARG A 197 -21.25 -15.11 5.77
C ARG A 197 -22.55 -14.34 5.96
N ASP A 198 -23.44 -14.81 6.83
CA ASP A 198 -24.73 -14.17 7.09
C ASP A 198 -24.56 -12.76 7.65
N VAL A 199 -23.62 -12.57 8.59
CA VAL A 199 -23.29 -11.24 9.13
C VAL A 199 -22.77 -10.31 8.03
N LEU A 200 -21.84 -10.77 7.20
CA LEU A 200 -21.30 -9.96 6.12
C LEU A 200 -22.36 -9.64 5.05
N LEU A 201 -23.21 -10.60 4.71
CA LEU A 201 -24.31 -10.40 3.75
C LEU A 201 -25.34 -9.40 4.28
N ALA A 202 -25.68 -9.47 5.57
CA ALA A 202 -26.57 -8.49 6.20
C ALA A 202 -25.94 -7.08 6.23
N ALA A 203 -24.64 -6.98 6.45
CA ALA A 203 -23.92 -5.70 6.47
C ALA A 203 -23.89 -4.99 5.10
N LEU A 204 -24.14 -5.68 3.99
CA LEU A 204 -24.35 -5.04 2.67
C LEU A 204 -25.59 -4.13 2.63
N ASP A 205 -26.50 -4.29 3.59
CA ASP A 205 -27.71 -3.48 3.76
C ASP A 205 -27.59 -2.44 4.89
N ALA A 206 -26.40 -2.29 5.50
CA ALA A 206 -26.17 -1.33 6.57
C ALA A 206 -26.49 0.13 6.13
N GLU A 207 -26.97 0.95 7.06
CA GLU A 207 -27.25 2.37 6.80
C GLU A 207 -25.95 3.14 6.50
N ASN A 208 -24.88 2.83 7.25
CA ASN A 208 -23.57 3.42 7.06
C ASN A 208 -22.86 2.84 5.83
N GLU A 209 -22.27 3.72 5.01
CA GLU A 209 -21.58 3.35 3.78
C GLU A 209 -20.27 2.59 4.01
N ASN A 210 -19.51 2.96 5.03
CA ASN A 210 -18.26 2.29 5.37
C ASN A 210 -18.51 0.84 5.81
N GLU A 211 -19.61 0.55 6.53
CA GLU A 211 -19.98 -0.83 6.86
C GLU A 211 -20.30 -1.65 5.60
N ARG A 212 -21.06 -1.09 4.65
CA ARG A 212 -21.37 -1.76 3.38
C ARG A 212 -20.11 -2.07 2.58
N HIS A 213 -19.20 -1.09 2.45
CA HIS A 213 -17.95 -1.27 1.72
C HIS A 213 -17.03 -2.26 2.43
N ALA A 214 -16.89 -2.18 3.75
CA ALA A 214 -16.10 -3.12 4.54
C ALA A 214 -16.60 -4.56 4.37
N ALA A 215 -17.92 -4.77 4.40
CA ALA A 215 -18.52 -6.07 4.15
C ALA A 215 -18.21 -6.57 2.73
N ALA A 216 -18.26 -5.70 1.72
CA ALA A 216 -17.91 -6.07 0.34
C ALA A 216 -16.45 -6.52 0.22
N PHE A 217 -15.50 -5.81 0.83
CA PHE A 217 -14.10 -6.22 0.86
C PHE A 217 -13.90 -7.54 1.61
N ALA A 218 -14.51 -7.70 2.80
CA ALA A 218 -14.43 -8.93 3.58
C ALA A 218 -14.96 -10.15 2.81
N ILE A 219 -16.10 -10.01 2.12
CA ILE A 219 -16.65 -11.03 1.22
C ILE A 219 -15.67 -11.36 0.08
N GLY A 220 -14.99 -10.35 -0.45
CA GLY A 220 -13.91 -10.48 -1.42
C GLY A 220 -12.80 -11.41 -0.92
N HIS A 221 -12.27 -11.12 0.27
CA HIS A 221 -11.20 -11.87 0.94
C HIS A 221 -11.57 -13.33 1.21
N LEU A 222 -12.79 -13.57 1.72
CA LEU A 222 -13.29 -14.93 2.00
C LEU A 222 -13.63 -15.72 0.74
N LYS A 223 -13.53 -15.09 -0.43
CA LYS A 223 -13.82 -15.68 -1.74
C LYS A 223 -15.22 -16.32 -1.83
N VAL A 224 -16.21 -15.72 -1.18
CA VAL A 224 -17.60 -16.20 -1.22
C VAL A 224 -18.10 -16.23 -2.67
N THR A 225 -18.75 -17.34 -3.06
CA THR A 225 -19.15 -17.60 -4.45
C THR A 225 -20.64 -17.39 -4.70
N ALA A 226 -21.50 -17.68 -3.72
CA ALA A 226 -22.94 -17.46 -3.81
C ALA A 226 -23.29 -16.10 -3.22
N LEU A 227 -23.47 -15.09 -4.07
CA LEU A 227 -23.77 -13.72 -3.67
C LEU A 227 -25.13 -13.27 -4.19
N PRO A 228 -25.92 -12.52 -3.38
CA PRO A 228 -27.16 -11.93 -3.86
C PRO A 228 -26.86 -10.86 -4.91
N PRO A 229 -27.75 -10.62 -5.90
CA PRO A 229 -27.54 -9.63 -6.96
C PRO A 229 -27.14 -8.24 -6.46
N LYS A 230 -27.69 -7.81 -5.31
CA LYS A 230 -27.38 -6.52 -4.68
C LYS A 230 -25.91 -6.41 -4.22
N ALA A 231 -25.28 -7.52 -3.82
CA ALA A 231 -23.88 -7.51 -3.39
C ALA A 231 -22.97 -6.99 -4.50
N PHE A 232 -23.21 -7.36 -5.75
CA PHE A 232 -22.39 -6.89 -6.87
C PHE A 232 -22.49 -5.39 -7.07
N GLN A 233 -23.66 -4.77 -6.81
CA GLN A 233 -23.79 -3.33 -6.87
C GLN A 233 -22.95 -2.66 -5.77
N VAL A 234 -23.05 -3.15 -4.53
CA VAL A 234 -22.24 -2.63 -3.40
C VAL A 234 -20.75 -2.83 -3.65
N MET A 235 -20.33 -3.96 -4.23
CA MET A 235 -18.92 -4.20 -4.59
C MET A 235 -18.43 -3.21 -5.65
N MET A 236 -19.26 -2.92 -6.64
CA MET A 236 -18.94 -1.91 -7.65
C MET A 236 -18.85 -0.51 -7.06
N ASP A 237 -19.77 -0.16 -6.15
CA ASP A 237 -19.75 1.11 -5.41
C ASP A 237 -18.48 1.19 -4.55
N ALA A 238 -18.15 0.12 -3.81
CA ALA A 238 -16.93 0.03 -3.01
C ALA A 238 -15.66 0.20 -3.85
N VAL A 239 -15.60 -0.27 -5.09
CA VAL A 239 -14.44 -0.06 -5.97
C VAL A 239 -14.35 1.40 -6.46
N VAL A 240 -15.49 1.99 -6.83
CA VAL A 240 -15.53 3.33 -7.45
C VAL A 240 -15.42 4.44 -6.40
N GLU A 241 -16.14 4.30 -5.30
CA GLU A 241 -16.38 5.32 -4.27
C GLU A 241 -15.62 4.99 -2.97
N ASN A 242 -14.59 4.13 -3.04
CA ASN A 242 -13.84 3.74 -1.85
C ASN A 242 -13.27 4.96 -1.12
N HIS A 243 -13.77 5.20 0.09
CA HIS A 243 -13.24 6.17 1.05
C HIS A 243 -12.88 5.49 2.36
N LEU A 244 -12.87 4.16 2.43
CA LEU A 244 -12.62 3.43 3.67
C LEU A 244 -11.27 3.75 4.28
N GLU A 245 -10.21 3.71 3.47
CA GLU A 245 -8.85 4.02 3.93
C GLU A 245 -8.80 5.41 4.56
N GLU A 246 -9.25 6.44 3.83
CA GLU A 246 -9.36 7.84 4.31
C GLU A 246 -10.28 7.98 5.54
N SER A 247 -11.35 7.18 5.64
CA SER A 247 -12.33 7.29 6.72
C SER A 247 -11.94 6.55 8.01
N LEU A 248 -11.05 5.56 7.90
CA LEU A 248 -10.64 4.71 9.00
C LEU A 248 -9.22 5.05 9.49
N GLU A 249 -8.42 5.70 8.65
CA GLU A 249 -7.09 6.20 9.01
C GLU A 249 -7.16 7.12 10.24
N GLY A 250 -6.35 6.81 11.25
CA GLY A 250 -6.30 7.54 12.51
C GLY A 250 -7.47 7.30 13.48
N GLU A 251 -8.53 6.61 13.05
CA GLU A 251 -9.68 6.27 13.90
C GLU A 251 -9.52 4.91 14.58
N LEU A 252 -8.94 3.93 13.88
CA LEU A 252 -8.67 2.59 14.38
C LEU A 252 -7.31 2.53 15.09
N PRO A 253 -7.14 1.70 16.14
CA PRO A 253 -5.86 1.51 16.82
C PRO A 253 -4.84 0.66 16.02
N TRP A 254 -5.05 0.47 14.71
CA TRP A 254 -4.12 -0.18 13.80
C TRP A 254 -4.21 0.48 12.41
N GLN A 255 -3.15 0.31 11.62
CA GLN A 255 -3.11 0.73 10.23
C GLN A 255 -3.76 -0.33 9.34
N LEU A 256 -4.47 0.10 8.30
CA LEU A 256 -5.02 -0.80 7.30
C LEU A 256 -3.90 -1.14 6.31
N ASP A 257 -3.58 -2.42 6.21
CA ASP A 257 -2.47 -2.90 5.38
C ASP A 257 -2.97 -3.85 4.28
N ASP A 258 -3.75 -4.85 4.68
CA ASP A 258 -4.14 -5.98 3.82
C ASP A 258 -5.67 -6.18 3.76
N GLU A 259 -6.46 -5.22 4.22
CA GLU A 259 -7.92 -5.35 4.29
C GLU A 259 -8.66 -4.84 3.05
N ILE A 260 -8.01 -4.01 2.23
CA ILE A 260 -8.65 -3.24 1.16
C ILE A 260 -7.90 -3.47 -0.16
N PHE A 261 -8.18 -4.61 -0.79
CA PHE A 261 -7.68 -4.92 -2.14
C PHE A 261 -8.79 -4.72 -3.18
N VAL A 262 -8.73 -3.57 -3.86
CA VAL A 262 -9.72 -3.19 -4.88
C VAL A 262 -9.66 -4.13 -6.09
N GLU A 263 -8.47 -4.63 -6.41
CA GLU A 263 -8.16 -5.53 -7.51
C GLU A 263 -8.81 -6.90 -7.30
N ASP A 264 -8.72 -7.43 -6.08
CA ASP A 264 -9.35 -8.70 -5.70
C ASP A 264 -10.87 -8.61 -5.81
N LEU A 265 -11.44 -7.49 -5.34
CA LEU A 265 -12.87 -7.25 -5.45
C LEU A 265 -13.31 -7.07 -6.90
N PHE A 266 -12.53 -6.33 -7.70
CA PHE A 266 -12.78 -6.14 -9.12
C PHE A 266 -12.67 -7.45 -9.92
N ALA A 267 -11.70 -8.30 -9.61
CA ALA A 267 -11.49 -9.59 -10.27
C ALA A 267 -12.67 -10.57 -10.07
N LYS A 268 -13.45 -10.39 -8.99
CA LYS A 268 -14.68 -11.18 -8.73
C LYS A 268 -15.89 -10.75 -9.56
N LEU A 269 -15.89 -9.53 -10.07
CA LEU A 269 -17.02 -9.01 -10.85
C LEU A 269 -17.08 -9.70 -12.22
N SER A 270 -18.30 -9.87 -12.74
CA SER A 270 -18.47 -10.34 -14.13
C SER A 270 -17.82 -9.36 -15.12
N PRO A 271 -17.41 -9.80 -16.33
CA PRO A 271 -16.83 -8.90 -17.33
C PRO A 271 -17.72 -7.69 -17.66
N GLY A 272 -19.05 -7.85 -17.57
CA GLY A 272 -20.02 -6.76 -17.74
C GLY A 272 -19.93 -5.72 -16.61
N ASN A 273 -19.85 -6.17 -15.36
CA ASN A 273 -19.74 -5.31 -14.18
C ASN A 273 -18.37 -4.63 -14.09
N GLN A 274 -17.28 -5.34 -14.43
CA GLN A 274 -15.94 -4.78 -14.56
C GLN A 274 -15.92 -3.62 -15.56
N LYS A 275 -16.52 -3.83 -16.74
CA LYS A 275 -16.69 -2.77 -17.74
C LYS A 275 -17.48 -1.59 -17.18
N GLN A 276 -18.54 -1.83 -16.40
CA GLN A 276 -19.35 -0.76 -15.81
C GLN A 276 -18.59 0.05 -14.76
N VAL A 277 -17.78 -0.58 -13.91
CA VAL A 277 -16.88 0.09 -12.96
C VAL A 277 -15.93 1.02 -13.69
N VAL A 278 -15.21 0.52 -14.70
CA VAL A 278 -14.28 1.34 -15.49
C VAL A 278 -15.02 2.50 -16.18
N MET A 279 -16.23 2.26 -16.71
CA MET A 279 -17.05 3.34 -17.29
C MET A 279 -17.44 4.42 -16.26
N ARG A 280 -17.73 4.06 -15.00
CA ARG A 280 -18.04 5.01 -13.93
C ARG A 280 -16.81 5.84 -13.54
N LEU A 281 -15.65 5.21 -13.42
CA LEU A 281 -14.38 5.91 -13.14
C LEU A 281 -14.03 6.90 -14.26
N ILE A 282 -14.19 6.50 -15.52
CA ILE A 282 -14.03 7.41 -16.67
C ILE A 282 -15.01 8.58 -16.58
N ALA A 283 -16.29 8.32 -16.30
CA ALA A 283 -17.30 9.37 -16.20
C ALA A 283 -17.05 10.34 -15.03
N ALA A 284 -16.53 9.85 -13.90
CA ALA A 284 -16.13 10.68 -12.77
C ALA A 284 -15.00 11.64 -13.17
N LEU A 285 -13.97 11.13 -13.85
CA LEU A 285 -12.86 11.91 -14.39
C LEU A 285 -13.33 12.96 -15.41
N GLU A 286 -14.21 12.57 -16.35
CA GLU A 286 -14.81 13.46 -17.35
C GLU A 286 -15.65 14.58 -16.69
N ALA A 287 -16.29 14.31 -15.55
CA ALA A 287 -17.02 15.29 -14.76
C ALA A 287 -16.12 16.22 -13.92
N GLY A 288 -14.79 16.05 -13.99
CA GLY A 288 -13.82 16.87 -13.26
C GLY A 288 -13.59 16.47 -11.80
N ARG A 289 -14.16 15.34 -11.35
CA ARG A 289 -13.78 14.68 -10.10
C ARG A 289 -12.42 14.01 -10.33
N ARG A 290 -11.39 14.60 -9.72
CA ARG A 290 -9.97 14.40 -10.04
C ARG A 290 -9.18 13.98 -8.81
N LYS A 291 -9.77 13.22 -7.87
CA LYS A 291 -8.96 12.72 -6.75
C LYS A 291 -7.90 11.80 -7.35
N GLU A 292 -6.66 12.00 -6.94
CA GLU A 292 -5.52 11.23 -7.44
C GLU A 292 -5.72 9.72 -7.29
N THR A 293 -6.36 9.30 -6.19
CA THR A 293 -6.74 7.91 -5.91
C THR A 293 -7.72 7.32 -6.94
N GLU A 294 -8.67 8.12 -7.46
CA GLU A 294 -9.60 7.68 -8.51
C GLU A 294 -8.89 7.49 -9.85
N VAL A 295 -7.92 8.37 -10.16
CA VAL A 295 -7.09 8.27 -11.37
C VAL A 295 -6.20 7.03 -11.30
N GLY A 296 -5.55 6.80 -10.17
CA GLY A 296 -4.75 5.59 -9.94
C GLY A 296 -5.58 4.32 -10.10
N ARG A 297 -6.77 4.26 -9.50
CA ARG A 297 -7.72 3.13 -9.67
C ARG A 297 -8.12 2.92 -11.12
N LEU A 298 -8.45 3.99 -11.86
CA LEU A 298 -8.78 3.87 -13.29
C LEU A 298 -7.63 3.26 -14.08
N VAL A 299 -6.41 3.73 -13.87
CA VAL A 299 -5.21 3.23 -14.56
C VAL A 299 -5.01 1.75 -14.26
N MET A 300 -5.01 1.40 -12.98
CA MET A 300 -4.74 0.04 -12.51
C MET A 300 -5.78 -0.99 -12.96
N LEU A 301 -7.06 -0.60 -13.01
CA LEU A 301 -8.15 -1.53 -13.38
C LEU A 301 -8.39 -1.61 -14.90
N ALA A 302 -8.06 -0.55 -15.66
CA ALA A 302 -8.26 -0.52 -17.11
C ALA A 302 -7.03 -1.00 -17.89
N PHE A 303 -5.84 -0.95 -17.31
CA PHE A 303 -4.57 -1.27 -17.98
C PHE A 303 -3.76 -2.26 -17.14
N PRO A 304 -3.24 -3.35 -17.73
CA PRO A 304 -2.39 -4.29 -17.00
C PRO A 304 -1.00 -3.69 -16.72
N LEU A 305 -0.39 -4.09 -15.59
CA LEU A 305 1.03 -3.82 -15.34
C LEU A 305 1.88 -4.54 -16.39
N VAL A 306 2.91 -3.86 -16.89
CA VAL A 306 3.83 -4.41 -17.89
C VAL A 306 5.19 -4.71 -17.25
N SER A 307 5.68 -5.93 -17.47
CA SER A 307 7.01 -6.35 -17.00
C SER A 307 8.16 -5.79 -17.85
N ASN A 308 7.85 -5.32 -19.06
CA ASN A 308 8.77 -4.62 -19.94
C ASN A 308 8.09 -3.32 -20.42
N VAL A 309 8.74 -2.19 -20.21
CA VAL A 309 8.30 -0.85 -20.66
C VAL A 309 8.14 -0.74 -22.18
N ASP A 310 8.69 -1.68 -22.95
CA ASP A 310 8.47 -1.79 -24.39
C ASP A 310 7.08 -2.32 -24.76
N ASN A 311 6.35 -2.95 -23.84
CA ASN A 311 4.98 -3.42 -24.06
C ASN A 311 3.97 -2.27 -23.95
N LYS A 312 4.05 -1.33 -24.89
CA LYS A 312 3.20 -0.14 -24.92
C LYS A 312 1.79 -0.46 -25.42
N VAL A 313 0.81 0.22 -24.84
CA VAL A 313 -0.56 0.24 -25.34
C VAL A 313 -0.57 0.92 -26.71
N THR A 314 -1.20 0.28 -27.69
CA THR A 314 -1.36 0.78 -29.07
C THR A 314 -2.84 0.88 -29.39
N VAL A 315 -3.18 1.68 -30.41
CA VAL A 315 -4.54 1.83 -30.93
C VAL A 315 -5.09 0.48 -31.40
N GLY A 316 -4.22 -0.38 -31.95
CA GLY A 316 -4.58 -1.72 -32.41
C GLY A 316 -4.78 -2.74 -31.27
N SER A 317 -4.07 -2.59 -30.15
CA SER A 317 -4.18 -3.51 -29.01
C SER A 317 -5.21 -3.07 -27.96
N ALA A 318 -5.51 -1.78 -27.88
CA ALA A 318 -6.43 -1.22 -26.90
C ALA A 318 -7.90 -1.52 -27.24
N SER A 319 -8.65 -1.96 -26.24
CA SER A 319 -10.11 -2.05 -26.32
C SER A 319 -10.76 -0.67 -26.49
N ARG A 320 -12.01 -0.63 -26.98
CA ARG A 320 -12.79 0.63 -27.07
C ARG A 320 -12.90 1.35 -25.72
N LEU A 321 -12.96 0.59 -24.62
CA LEU A 321 -13.05 1.13 -23.26
C LEU A 321 -11.72 1.78 -22.84
N GLN A 322 -10.60 1.09 -23.08
CA GLN A 322 -9.26 1.63 -22.84
C GLN A 322 -9.02 2.90 -23.67
N MET A 323 -9.43 2.92 -24.95
CA MET A 323 -9.34 4.13 -25.78
C MET A 323 -10.17 5.29 -25.24
N ARG A 324 -11.33 5.03 -24.62
CA ARG A 324 -12.10 6.07 -23.93
C ARG A 324 -11.38 6.56 -22.68
N ALA A 325 -10.84 5.66 -21.87
CA ALA A 325 -10.05 6.01 -20.68
C ALA A 325 -8.84 6.87 -21.06
N ILE A 326 -8.11 6.51 -22.12
CA ILE A 326 -6.97 7.28 -22.64
C ILE A 326 -7.38 8.71 -22.96
N ARG A 327 -8.51 8.91 -23.66
CA ARG A 327 -9.01 10.25 -23.99
C ARG A 327 -9.40 11.05 -22.75
N ALA A 328 -10.05 10.42 -21.77
CA ALA A 328 -10.43 11.06 -20.52
C ALA A 328 -9.19 11.51 -19.72
N LEU A 329 -8.19 10.63 -19.59
CA LEU A 329 -6.90 10.91 -18.95
C LEU A 329 -6.16 12.06 -19.65
N TYR A 330 -6.01 11.98 -20.99
CA TYR A 330 -5.41 13.05 -21.78
C TYR A 330 -6.11 14.41 -21.57
N ASN A 331 -7.44 14.43 -21.63
CA ASN A 331 -8.21 15.66 -21.44
C ASN A 331 -8.05 16.23 -20.03
N ALA A 332 -7.96 15.37 -19.01
CA ALA A 332 -7.75 15.78 -17.63
C ALA A 332 -6.34 16.37 -17.39
N MET A 333 -5.33 15.88 -18.13
CA MET A 333 -3.95 16.38 -18.09
C MET A 333 -3.69 17.58 -19.00
N LYS A 334 -4.61 17.91 -19.91
CA LYS A 334 -4.45 19.02 -20.87
C LYS A 334 -4.07 20.32 -20.17
N GLY A 335 -3.07 21.01 -20.73
CA GLY A 335 -2.48 22.22 -20.14
C GLY A 335 -1.43 21.94 -19.05
N GLY A 336 -0.83 20.74 -19.05
CA GLY A 336 0.30 20.39 -18.18
C GLY A 336 -0.08 20.05 -16.74
N LYS A 337 -1.34 19.67 -16.49
CA LYS A 337 -1.84 19.38 -15.13
C LYS A 337 -1.44 17.96 -14.72
N ARG A 338 -0.75 17.85 -13.58
CA ARG A 338 -0.51 16.56 -12.93
C ARG A 338 -1.80 16.10 -12.24
N ILE A 339 -2.25 14.88 -12.54
CA ILE A 339 -3.47 14.27 -11.98
C ILE A 339 -3.18 12.94 -11.27
N PHE A 340 -1.92 12.50 -11.31
CA PHE A 340 -1.45 11.21 -10.81
C PHE A 340 0.04 11.33 -10.50
N SER A 341 0.48 10.83 -9.34
CA SER A 341 1.90 10.79 -8.99
C SER A 341 2.62 9.54 -9.49
N GLY A 342 1.89 8.46 -9.78
CA GLY A 342 2.46 7.20 -10.25
C GLY A 342 3.00 7.24 -11.69
N HIS A 343 3.78 6.23 -12.04
CA HIS A 343 4.50 6.17 -13.32
C HIS A 343 3.70 5.45 -14.41
N PHE A 344 2.98 6.20 -15.25
CA PHE A 344 2.13 5.66 -16.33
C PHE A 344 2.77 4.57 -17.21
N PRO A 345 4.06 4.64 -17.58
CA PRO A 345 4.72 3.57 -18.35
C PRO A 345 4.72 2.18 -17.69
N SER A 346 4.58 2.10 -16.36
CA SER A 346 4.39 0.82 -15.66
C SER A 346 3.13 0.07 -16.10
N TRP A 347 2.17 0.76 -16.73
CA TRP A 347 0.94 0.19 -17.30
C TRP A 347 0.92 0.23 -18.84
N GLY A 348 2.09 0.39 -19.47
CA GLY A 348 2.21 0.53 -20.94
C GLY A 348 1.61 1.82 -21.49
N LEU A 349 1.22 2.76 -20.62
CA LEU A 349 0.70 4.06 -21.01
C LEU A 349 1.84 5.05 -21.30
N PRO A 350 1.60 6.11 -22.08
CA PRO A 350 2.66 7.04 -22.42
C PRO A 350 3.16 7.85 -21.23
N ASP A 351 4.39 8.33 -21.35
CA ASP A 351 5.00 9.26 -20.40
C ASP A 351 4.97 10.72 -20.89
N SER A 352 4.71 10.95 -22.19
CA SER A 352 4.73 12.28 -22.82
C SER A 352 3.35 12.72 -23.31
N MET A 353 3.06 14.03 -23.21
CA MET A 353 1.78 14.57 -23.70
C MET A 353 1.60 14.42 -25.21
N ARG A 354 2.68 14.41 -25.99
CA ARG A 354 2.69 14.04 -27.42
C ARG A 354 2.03 12.70 -27.65
N ASP A 355 2.53 11.70 -26.94
CA ASP A 355 2.19 10.31 -27.14
C ASP A 355 0.78 10.04 -26.56
N TRP A 356 0.42 10.72 -25.46
CA TRP A 356 -0.96 10.78 -24.98
C TRP A 356 -1.93 11.35 -26.02
N ARG A 357 -1.59 12.46 -26.69
CA ARG A 357 -2.44 13.03 -27.74
C ARG A 357 -2.51 12.12 -28.96
N ALA A 358 -1.38 11.54 -29.37
CA ALA A 358 -1.33 10.58 -30.47
C ALA A 358 -2.33 9.44 -30.21
N LEU A 359 -2.21 8.76 -29.07
CA LEU A 359 -3.13 7.70 -28.68
C LEU A 359 -4.58 8.19 -28.57
N ALA A 360 -4.83 9.32 -27.89
CA ALA A 360 -6.18 9.88 -27.76
C ALA A 360 -6.83 10.17 -29.12
N SER A 361 -6.02 10.57 -30.12
CA SER A 361 -6.43 10.81 -31.52
C SER A 361 -6.58 9.54 -32.37
N GLY A 362 -6.25 8.36 -31.82
CA GLY A 362 -6.28 7.09 -32.55
C GLY A 362 -5.05 6.84 -33.43
N ARG A 363 -3.89 7.37 -33.04
CA ARG A 363 -2.57 7.09 -33.66
C ARG A 363 -1.63 6.48 -32.63
N ASP A 364 -0.77 5.55 -33.05
CA ASP A 364 0.24 4.99 -32.15
C ASP A 364 1.33 6.00 -31.82
N PRO A 365 1.90 5.98 -30.59
CA PRO A 365 3.06 6.77 -30.25
C PRO A 365 4.22 6.39 -31.17
N THR A 366 4.78 7.38 -31.85
CA THR A 366 6.04 7.21 -32.57
C THR A 366 7.20 7.29 -31.58
N PRO A 367 8.23 6.44 -31.68
CA PRO A 367 9.45 6.61 -30.89
C PRO A 367 9.91 8.07 -30.99
N PRO A 368 10.28 8.72 -29.88
CA PRO A 368 10.99 9.98 -30.01
C PRO A 368 12.24 9.72 -30.84
N ASP A 369 12.54 10.60 -31.78
CA ASP A 369 13.91 10.71 -32.29
C ASP A 369 14.83 10.84 -31.06
N GLU A 370 15.78 9.91 -30.87
CA GLU A 370 16.70 9.80 -29.70
C GLU A 370 17.39 11.13 -29.35
N CYS A 371 17.42 11.98 -30.35
CA CYS A 371 17.83 13.33 -30.38
C CYS A 371 17.10 14.32 -29.41
N GLN A 372 15.80 14.17 -29.10
CA GLN A 372 14.98 15.21 -28.44
C GLN A 372 15.28 15.48 -26.92
N PRO A 373 15.70 16.70 -26.47
CA PRO A 373 16.16 17.08 -25.13
C PRO A 373 15.06 17.15 -24.06
N VAL A 374 15.49 17.39 -22.82
CA VAL A 374 14.70 17.08 -21.62
C VAL A 374 14.09 18.32 -20.92
N ILE A 375 14.55 19.55 -21.22
CA ILE A 375 14.27 20.77 -20.41
C ILE A 375 13.95 22.02 -21.28
N ALA A 376 12.92 22.80 -20.91
CA ALA A 376 12.50 24.04 -21.58
C ALA A 376 12.19 25.21 -20.61
N SER A 377 12.13 26.47 -21.07
CA SER A 377 11.87 27.68 -20.24
C SER A 377 10.38 27.95 -19.98
N GLU A 378 9.99 28.33 -18.76
CA GLU A 378 8.58 28.63 -18.41
C GLU A 378 8.03 29.87 -19.15
N HIS A 379 8.86 30.85 -19.46
CA HIS A 379 8.44 32.13 -20.06
C HIS A 379 8.44 32.08 -21.60
N ALA A 380 9.00 31.01 -22.18
CA ALA A 380 9.05 30.75 -23.60
C ALA A 380 9.09 29.22 -23.87
N PRO A 381 7.95 28.51 -23.79
CA PRO A 381 7.88 27.04 -23.80
C PRO A 381 8.39 26.37 -25.08
N GLY A 382 8.54 27.13 -26.17
CA GLY A 382 9.09 26.66 -27.44
C GLY A 382 10.62 26.75 -27.56
N ILE A 383 11.33 27.20 -26.51
CA ILE A 383 12.79 27.39 -26.53
C ILE A 383 13.46 26.35 -25.64
N SER A 384 14.27 25.48 -26.27
CA SER A 384 15.13 24.51 -25.58
C SER A 384 16.19 25.22 -24.78
N ILE A 385 16.39 24.85 -23.52
CA ILE A 385 17.50 25.37 -22.71
C ILE A 385 18.62 24.33 -22.72
N SER A 386 19.82 24.74 -23.13
CA SER A 386 21.01 23.90 -22.99
C SER A 386 21.30 23.62 -21.52
N PRO A 387 21.70 22.40 -21.12
CA PRO A 387 22.13 22.13 -19.74
C PRO A 387 23.21 23.10 -19.24
N ALA A 388 24.04 23.63 -20.13
CA ALA A 388 25.09 24.61 -19.84
C ALA A 388 24.55 26.04 -19.56
N ASP A 389 23.33 26.35 -20.00
CA ASP A 389 22.67 27.66 -19.84
C ASP A 389 21.66 27.68 -18.70
N LEU A 390 21.51 26.56 -17.99
CA LEU A 390 20.67 26.49 -16.79
C LEU A 390 21.36 27.23 -15.64
N TYR A 391 20.56 27.85 -14.76
CA TYR A 391 21.04 28.37 -13.49
C TYR A 391 20.15 27.92 -12.33
N VAL A 392 20.76 27.76 -11.14
CA VAL A 392 20.04 27.38 -9.92
C VAL A 392 18.97 28.43 -9.61
N GLY A 393 17.73 27.97 -9.41
CA GLY A 393 16.54 28.81 -9.21
C GLY A 393 15.74 29.10 -10.48
N GLN A 394 16.19 28.68 -11.67
CA GLN A 394 15.45 28.87 -12.92
C GLN A 394 14.22 27.96 -13.02
N ARG A 395 13.06 28.51 -13.37
CA ARG A 395 11.83 27.74 -13.61
C ARG A 395 11.83 27.15 -15.03
N ILE A 396 11.60 25.85 -15.12
CA ILE A 396 11.70 25.04 -16.35
C ILE A 396 10.47 24.15 -16.54
N LEU A 397 10.26 23.66 -17.76
CA LEU A 397 9.31 22.61 -18.11
C LEU A 397 10.09 21.32 -18.42
N SER A 398 9.72 20.22 -17.76
CA SER A 398 10.35 18.90 -17.91
C SER A 398 9.53 18.00 -18.83
N ARG A 399 10.21 17.08 -19.53
CA ARG A 399 9.60 16.00 -20.34
C ARG A 399 8.62 15.12 -19.54
N TYR A 400 8.74 15.07 -18.21
CA TYR A 400 8.09 14.10 -17.32
C TYR A 400 7.15 14.74 -16.28
N PHE A 401 6.21 15.59 -16.70
CA PHE A 401 5.22 16.35 -15.89
C PHE A 401 5.67 17.74 -15.40
N GLY A 402 4.95 18.76 -15.88
CA GLY A 402 4.79 20.05 -15.20
C GLY A 402 6.00 20.98 -15.19
N ALA A 403 5.80 22.12 -14.52
CA ALA A 403 6.83 23.11 -14.27
C ALA A 403 7.67 22.70 -13.05
N GLY A 404 9.00 22.76 -13.18
CA GLY A 404 9.98 22.54 -12.11
C GLY A 404 10.90 23.75 -11.94
N THR A 405 11.80 23.69 -10.95
CA THR A 405 12.84 24.70 -10.73
C THR A 405 14.19 23.99 -10.63
N VAL A 406 15.23 24.52 -11.28
CA VAL A 406 16.59 23.97 -11.22
C VAL A 406 17.13 24.11 -9.79
N LEU A 407 17.44 22.98 -9.13
CA LEU A 407 17.88 22.96 -7.73
C LEU A 407 19.42 22.86 -7.60
N GLN A 408 20.11 22.28 -8.60
CA GLN A 408 21.57 22.06 -8.62
C GLN A 408 22.08 21.78 -10.05
N LEU A 409 23.36 22.06 -10.36
CA LEU A 409 24.01 21.81 -11.67
C LEU A 409 25.44 21.27 -11.50
N GLU A 410 25.84 20.29 -12.30
CA GLU A 410 27.21 19.76 -12.41
C GLU A 410 27.65 19.71 -13.89
N PRO A 411 28.90 20.04 -14.26
CA PRO A 411 29.34 20.13 -15.66
C PRO A 411 30.08 18.85 -16.17
N GLU A 412 29.80 18.40 -17.41
CA GLU A 412 30.61 17.40 -18.15
C GLU A 412 30.80 17.75 -19.66
N GLU A 413 31.85 17.19 -20.30
CA GLU A 413 32.75 17.88 -21.26
C GLU A 413 32.51 17.77 -22.80
N ASP A 414 31.62 16.95 -23.39
CA ASP A 414 31.84 16.51 -24.80
C ASP A 414 30.73 16.76 -25.88
N PHE A 415 29.82 17.74 -25.76
CA PHE A 415 28.85 18.07 -26.83
C PHE A 415 28.71 19.59 -27.08
N ILE A 416 28.77 20.07 -28.35
CA ILE A 416 28.81 21.53 -28.66
C ILE A 416 27.48 22.11 -29.18
N GLU A 417 26.62 21.39 -29.92
CA GLU A 417 25.29 21.94 -30.27
C GLU A 417 24.19 20.91 -30.48
N VAL A 418 23.04 21.16 -29.83
CA VAL A 418 21.78 20.40 -29.95
C VAL A 418 20.66 21.39 -30.28
N THR A 419 20.11 21.36 -31.49
CA THR A 419 19.05 22.28 -31.97
C THR A 419 17.69 21.62 -31.92
N VAL A 420 16.70 22.24 -31.28
CA VAL A 420 15.47 21.53 -30.92
C VAL A 420 14.23 22.42 -30.98
N ASP A 421 13.20 22.00 -31.71
CA ASP A 421 11.91 22.70 -31.78
C ASP A 421 10.84 21.98 -30.94
N PHE A 422 9.87 22.69 -30.35
CA PHE A 422 8.74 22.07 -29.61
C PHE A 422 7.43 22.86 -29.69
N ASP A 423 6.32 22.20 -29.35
CA ASP A 423 5.02 22.82 -29.06
C ASP A 423 4.35 22.27 -27.78
N GLU A 424 3.06 22.56 -27.56
CA GLU A 424 2.26 22.07 -26.42
C GLU A 424 2.25 20.53 -26.26
N GLU A 425 2.76 19.81 -27.25
CA GLU A 425 2.85 18.37 -27.32
C GLU A 425 4.26 17.85 -27.02
N GLY A 426 5.28 18.69 -26.99
CA GLY A 426 6.68 18.28 -26.89
C GLY A 426 7.42 18.51 -28.20
N ILE A 427 8.47 17.73 -28.44
CA ILE A 427 9.54 18.11 -29.36
C ILE A 427 9.21 17.77 -30.82
N THR A 428 9.40 18.73 -31.72
CA THR A 428 9.04 18.74 -33.14
C THR A 428 10.24 18.69 -34.11
N HIS A 429 11.47 18.99 -33.68
CA HIS A 429 12.68 18.86 -34.51
C HIS A 429 13.92 18.58 -33.66
N LEU A 430 14.91 17.86 -34.21
CA LEU A 430 16.27 17.89 -33.67
C LEU A 430 17.40 17.91 -34.73
N GLY A 431 18.40 18.77 -34.52
CA GLY A 431 19.72 18.66 -35.14
C GLY A 431 20.84 18.54 -34.11
N LEU A 432 21.87 17.75 -34.41
CA LEU A 432 23.14 17.73 -33.68
C LEU A 432 24.23 18.31 -34.58
N ALA A 433 24.96 19.30 -34.08
CA ALA A 433 26.17 19.80 -34.72
C ALA A 433 27.35 19.70 -33.75
N ARG A 434 28.49 19.31 -34.32
CA ARG A 434 29.70 18.95 -33.58
C ARG A 434 30.44 20.17 -33.07
#